data_AF-A0A368BPN3-F1
#
_entry.id   AF-A0A368BPN3-F1
#
_cell.length_a   1.000
_cell.length_b   1.000
_cell.length_c   1.000
_cell.angle_alpha   90.00
_cell.angle_beta   90.00
_cell.angle_gamma   90.00
#
_symmetry.space_group_name_H-M   'P 1'
#
loop_
_entity.id
_entity.type
_entity.pdbx_description
1 polymer ?
#
loop_
_entity_poly.entity_id
_entity_poly.type
_entity_poly.pdbx_seq_one_letter_code
_entity_poly.pdbx_strand_id
1 'polypeptide(L)'
;MNKAGLYFAYILIYTSPIQVGIILWQLWIVLTSDYTFFGLSTKEFLVDNIKFLHDWVYSWFWNALLDFFYQFPALVMSTLKLVVNTWLGYWLLAKLK
;
A
#
# COMPACT_ATOMS: atom_id res chain seq x y z
N MET A 1 -17.51 -24.81 0.81
CA MET A 1 -16.64 -23.68 1.21
C MET A 1 -15.82 -23.23 0.02
N ASN A 2 -15.90 -21.95 -0.36
CA ASN A 2 -15.07 -21.39 -1.41
C ASN A 2 -13.65 -21.15 -0.88
N LYS A 3 -12.78 -22.17 -0.96
CA LYS A 3 -11.43 -22.17 -0.39
C LYS A 3 -10.58 -21.00 -0.91
N ALA A 4 -10.76 -20.61 -2.16
CA ALA A 4 -10.06 -19.47 -2.76
C ALA A 4 -10.38 -18.15 -2.04
N GLY A 5 -11.65 -17.91 -1.71
CA GLY A 5 -12.05 -16.70 -0.98
C GLY A 5 -11.49 -16.64 0.45
N LEU A 6 -11.37 -17.79 1.11
CA LEU A 6 -10.73 -17.87 2.43
C LEU A 6 -9.23 -17.57 2.35
N TYR A 7 -8.51 -18.14 1.38
CA TYR A 7 -7.09 -17.83 1.18
C TYR A 7 -6.87 -16.35 0.86
N PHE A 8 -7.72 -15.77 0.01
CA PHE A 8 -7.66 -14.34 -0.30
C PHE A 8 -7.88 -13.49 0.95
N ALA A 9 -8.87 -13.81 1.78
CA ALA A 9 -9.13 -13.12 3.03
C ALA A 9 -7.93 -13.17 3.99
N TYR A 10 -7.27 -14.32 4.10
CA TYR A 10 -6.05 -14.45 4.90
C TYR A 10 -4.91 -13.59 4.34
N ILE A 11 -4.67 -13.59 3.03
CA ILE A 11 -3.62 -12.75 2.41
C ILE A 11 -3.83 -11.26 2.74
N LEU A 12 -5.07 -10.78 2.68
CA LEU A 12 -5.38 -9.39 3.02
C LEU A 12 -5.00 -9.04 4.46
N ILE A 13 -5.26 -9.93 5.41
CA ILE A 13 -4.94 -9.72 6.83
C ILE A 13 -3.44 -9.90 7.10
N TYR A 14 -2.83 -10.93 6.53
CA TYR A 14 -1.40 -11.24 6.75
C TYR A 14 -0.47 -10.19 6.15
N THR A 15 -0.91 -9.44 5.14
CA THR A 15 -0.13 -8.33 4.58
C THR A 15 -0.32 -7.01 5.34
N SER A 16 -1.28 -6.93 6.27
CA SER A 16 -1.53 -5.71 7.07
C SER A 16 -0.33 -5.30 7.95
N PRO A 17 0.39 -6.19 8.66
CA PRO A 17 1.57 -5.81 9.43
C PRO A 17 2.69 -5.20 8.56
N ILE A 18 2.87 -5.72 7.34
CA ILE A 18 3.84 -5.18 6.38
C ILE A 18 3.43 -3.75 5.97
N GLN A 19 2.13 -3.54 5.71
CA GLN A 19 1.59 -2.22 5.40
C GLN A 19 1.77 -1.23 6.57
N VAL A 20 1.59 -1.67 7.82
CA VAL A 20 1.89 -0.84 9.00
C VAL A 20 3.37 -0.46 9.04
N GLY A 21 4.28 -1.40 8.78
CA GLY A 21 5.72 -1.11 8.68
C GLY A 21 6.04 -0.04 7.63
N ILE A 22 5.41 -0.13 6.45
CA ILE A 22 5.56 0.87 5.38
C ILE A 22 5.03 2.24 5.84
N ILE A 23 3.87 2.30 6.51
CA ILE A 23 3.32 3.58 7.03
C ILE A 23 4.25 4.20 8.06
N LEU A 24 4.78 3.40 9.00
CA LEU A 24 5.74 3.89 10.00
C LEU A 24 7.02 4.43 9.36
N TRP A 25 7.50 3.77 8.30
CA TRP A 25 8.65 4.26 7.54
C TRP A 25 8.35 5.56 6.81
N GLN A 26 7.19 5.69 6.17
CA GLN A 26 6.75 6.93 5.54
C GLN A 26 6.63 8.08 6.56
N LEU A 27 6.08 7.79 7.75
CA LEU A 27 6.02 8.76 8.85
C LEU A 27 7.40 9.18 9.31
N TRP A 28 8.33 8.23 9.45
CA TRP A 28 9.71 8.53 9.79
C TRP A 28 10.33 9.52 8.79
N ILE A 29 10.20 9.26 7.49
CA ILE A 29 10.70 10.16 6.45
C ILE A 29 10.12 11.57 6.61
N VAL A 30 8.79 11.70 6.74
CA VAL A 30 8.12 12.99 6.91
C VAL A 30 8.58 13.72 8.17
N LEU A 31 8.86 13.01 9.26
CA LEU A 31 9.32 13.61 10.51
C LEU A 31 10.80 14.03 10.50
N THR A 32 11.61 13.44 9.61
CA THR A 32 13.07 13.68 9.54
C THR A 32 13.51 14.49 8.31
N SER A 33 12.58 14.95 7.48
CA SER A 33 12.86 15.68 6.24
C SER A 33 11.95 16.89 6.08
N ASP A 34 12.15 17.64 5.00
CA ASP A 34 11.32 18.82 4.66
C ASP A 34 9.96 18.44 4.05
N TYR A 35 9.67 17.14 3.86
CA TYR A 35 8.37 16.70 3.38
C TYR A 35 7.27 17.01 4.41
N THR A 36 6.12 17.46 3.91
CA THR A 36 4.89 17.52 4.73
C THR A 36 4.15 16.20 4.67
N PHE A 37 3.19 15.99 5.59
CA PHE A 37 2.35 14.79 5.63
C PHE A 37 1.64 14.47 4.30
N PHE A 38 1.27 15.50 3.54
CA PHE A 38 0.65 15.36 2.21
C PHE A 38 1.63 15.61 1.06
N GLY A 39 2.88 15.99 1.35
CA GLY A 39 3.87 16.39 0.37
C GLY A 39 4.64 15.22 -0.23
N LEU A 40 4.87 14.15 0.56
CA LEU A 40 5.55 12.96 0.06
C LEU A 40 4.61 12.13 -0.82
N SER A 41 4.77 12.22 -2.14
CA SER A 41 3.99 11.40 -3.09
C SER A 41 4.42 9.93 -3.02
N THR A 42 3.53 9.03 -3.45
CA THR A 42 3.84 7.59 -3.54
C THR A 42 4.97 7.34 -4.53
N LYS A 43 5.04 8.13 -5.61
CA LYS A 43 6.11 8.05 -6.60
C LYS A 43 7.48 8.38 -6.01
N GLU A 44 7.59 9.52 -5.33
CA GLU A 44 8.83 9.95 -4.66
C GLU A 44 9.27 8.92 -3.62
N PHE A 45 8.34 8.47 -2.77
CA PHE A 45 8.64 7.42 -1.80
C PHE A 45 9.24 6.17 -2.45
N LEU A 46 8.66 5.70 -3.55
CA LEU A 46 9.16 4.52 -4.26
C LEU A 46 10.50 4.76 -4.96
N VAL A 47 10.67 5.89 -5.65
CA VAL A 47 11.93 6.20 -6.35
C VAL A 47 13.09 6.38 -5.37
N ASP A 48 12.86 7.06 -4.26
CA ASP A 48 13.92 7.43 -3.32
C ASP A 48 14.31 6.28 -2.38
N ASN A 49 13.36 5.39 -2.05
CA ASN A 49 13.58 4.34 -1.04
C ASN A 49 13.56 2.92 -1.62
N ILE A 50 12.81 2.67 -2.69
CA ILE A 50 12.59 1.32 -3.25
C ILE A 50 12.62 1.36 -4.78
N LYS A 51 13.64 2.01 -5.36
CA LYS A 51 13.73 2.27 -6.81
C LYS A 51 13.52 1.04 -7.68
N PHE A 52 14.10 -0.09 -7.27
CA PHE A 52 13.90 -1.37 -7.95
C PHE A 52 12.43 -1.73 -8.11
N LEU A 53 11.60 -1.54 -7.08
CA LEU A 53 10.17 -1.84 -7.12
C LEU A 53 9.43 -0.88 -8.05
N HIS A 54 9.78 0.41 -8.00
CA HIS A 54 9.26 1.40 -8.95
C HIS A 54 9.52 0.95 -10.40
N ASP A 55 10.79 0.77 -10.75
CA ASP A 55 11.20 0.48 -12.13
C ASP A 55 10.65 -0.87 -12.60
N TRP A 56 10.60 -1.86 -11.72
CA TRP A 56 9.99 -3.14 -12.03
C TRP A 56 8.50 -3.01 -12.35
N VAL A 57 7.69 -2.33 -11.53
CA VAL A 57 6.25 -2.16 -11.80
C VAL A 57 6.01 -1.34 -13.07
N TYR A 58 6.78 -0.27 -13.30
CA TYR A 58 6.68 0.56 -14.52
C TYR A 58 7.16 -0.16 -15.79
N SER A 59 7.87 -1.29 -15.68
CA SER A 59 8.33 -2.04 -16.86
C SER A 59 7.24 -2.87 -17.54
N TRP A 60 6.18 -3.25 -16.82
CA TRP A 60 5.16 -4.17 -17.34
C TRP A 60 3.71 -3.74 -17.05
N PHE A 61 3.49 -2.78 -16.16
CA PHE A 61 2.15 -2.31 -15.83
C PHE A 61 1.79 -1.03 -16.58
N TRP A 62 0.50 -0.66 -16.59
CA TRP A 62 0.03 0.52 -17.30
C TRP A 62 0.55 1.81 -16.66
N ASN A 63 1.54 2.44 -17.29
CA ASN A 63 2.22 3.64 -16.78
C ASN A 63 1.29 4.81 -16.45
N ALA A 64 0.38 5.21 -17.34
CA ALA A 64 -0.57 6.30 -17.05
C ALA A 64 -1.48 6.01 -15.83
N LEU A 65 -1.83 4.75 -15.56
CA LEU A 65 -2.58 4.38 -14.37
C LEU A 65 -1.71 4.47 -13.12
N LEU A 66 -0.44 4.07 -13.20
CA LEU A 66 0.53 4.24 -12.11
C LEU A 66 0.74 5.71 -11.80
N ASP A 67 1.01 6.53 -12.81
CA ASP A 67 1.22 7.97 -12.62
C ASP A 67 0.00 8.63 -11.99
N PHE A 68 -1.22 8.20 -12.38
CA PHE A 68 -2.45 8.69 -11.76
C PHE A 68 -2.55 8.34 -10.27
N PHE A 69 -2.21 7.11 -9.86
CA PHE A 69 -2.30 6.73 -8.45
C PHE A 69 -1.10 7.18 -7.62
N TYR A 70 0.09 7.21 -8.21
CA TYR A 70 1.33 7.45 -7.48
C TYR A 70 1.61 8.93 -7.21
N GLN A 71 0.90 9.84 -7.87
CA GLN A 71 0.91 11.26 -7.53
C GLN A 71 0.28 11.55 -6.15
N PHE A 72 -0.59 10.65 -5.64
CA PHE A 72 -1.24 10.88 -4.36
C PHE A 72 -0.26 10.68 -3.18
N PRO A 73 -0.51 11.35 -2.03
CA PRO A 73 0.37 11.27 -0.87
C PRO A 73 0.54 9.83 -0.38
N ALA A 74 1.79 9.42 -0.20
CA ALA A 74 2.17 8.05 0.12
C ALA A 74 1.49 7.55 1.40
N LEU A 75 1.50 8.39 2.45
CA LEU A 75 0.85 8.09 3.73
C LEU A 75 -0.64 7.85 3.57
N VAL A 76 -1.35 8.75 2.86
CA VAL A 76 -2.79 8.63 2.63
C VAL A 76 -3.12 7.34 1.89
N MET A 77 -2.38 7.04 0.81
CA MET A 77 -2.61 5.84 0.01
C MET A 77 -2.33 4.56 0.79
N SER A 78 -1.22 4.51 1.54
CA SER A 78 -0.89 3.37 2.39
C SER A 78 -1.93 3.14 3.49
N THR A 79 -2.38 4.20 4.16
CA THR A 79 -3.40 4.10 5.22
C THR A 79 -4.75 3.65 4.67
N LEU A 80 -5.20 4.22 3.56
CA LEU A 80 -6.45 3.79 2.90
C LEU A 80 -6.38 2.31 2.52
N LYS A 81 -5.26 1.88 1.93
CA LYS A 81 -5.05 0.49 1.55
C LYS A 81 -5.07 -0.45 2.77
N LEU A 82 -4.43 -0.07 3.87
CA LEU A 82 -4.45 -0.84 5.12
C LEU A 82 -5.87 -1.02 5.66
N VAL A 83 -6.64 0.06 5.74
CA VAL A 83 -8.01 0.03 6.27
C VAL A 83 -8.89 -0.84 5.39
N VAL A 84 -8.86 -0.62 4.07
CA VAL A 84 -9.66 -1.39 3.10
C VAL A 84 -9.29 -2.87 3.13
N ASN A 85 -8.00 -3.22 3.08
CA ASN A 85 -7.56 -4.61 3.11
C ASN A 85 -7.95 -5.32 4.39
N THR A 86 -7.72 -4.69 5.54
CA THR A 86 -8.01 -5.30 6.85
C THR A 86 -9.51 -5.50 7.01
N TRP A 87 -10.32 -4.48 6.68
CA TRP A 87 -11.77 -4.58 6.73
C TRP A 87 -12.32 -5.64 5.79
N LEU A 88 -11.91 -5.63 4.52
CA LEU A 88 -12.32 -6.63 3.52
C LEU A 88 -11.91 -8.05 3.93
N GLY A 89 -10.70 -8.21 4.47
CA GLY A 89 -10.20 -9.50 4.95
C GLY A 89 -11.09 -10.08 6.06
N TYR A 90 -11.39 -9.30 7.09
CA TYR A 90 -12.27 -9.76 8.17
C TYR A 90 -13.71 -9.98 7.69
N TRP A 91 -14.23 -9.11 6.83
CA TRP A 91 -15.57 -9.27 6.26
C TRP A 91 -15.70 -10.56 5.45
N LEU A 92 -14.71 -10.87 4.61
CA LEU A 92 -14.66 -12.12 3.83
C LEU A 92 -14.56 -13.34 4.74
N LEU A 93 -13.71 -13.30 5.78
CA LEU A 93 -13.63 -14.40 6.74
C LEU A 93 -14.97 -14.65 7.43
N ALA A 94 -15.68 -13.60 7.84
CA ALA A 94 -16.97 -13.72 8.50
C ALA A 94 -18.08 -14.27 7.59
N LYS A 95 -17.97 -14.09 6.27
CA LYS A 95 -18.96 -14.59 5.29
C LYS A 95 -18.67 -16.00 4.78
N LEU A 96 -17.40 -16.41 4.77
CA LEU A 96 -16.97 -17.66 4.12
C LEU A 96 -16.61 -18.77 5.11
N LYS A 97 -16.45 -18.44 6.38
CA LYS A 97 -16.26 -19.38 7.49
C LYS A 97 -17.60 -19.79 8.08
#